data_AF-A0A9P7JVK0-F1
#
_entry.id   AF-A0A9P7JVK0-F1
#
_cell.length_a   1.000
_cell.length_b   1.000
_cell.length_c   1.000
_cell.angle_alpha   90.00
_cell.angle_beta   90.00
_cell.angle_gamma   90.00
#
_symmetry.space_group_name_H-M   'P 1'
#
loop_
_entity.id
_entity.type
_entity.pdbx_description
1 polymer ?
#
loop_
_entity_poly.entity_id
_entity_poly.type
_entity_poly.pdbx_seq_one_letter_code
_entity_poly.pdbx_strand_id
1 'polypeptide(L)'
;TLTHVCRHWRNVALECSTLWRYISTPSAFWLDLMLERSKETPLVVTYTIPMPLDDCLEKVLLHLPRIEYLEFASWSCDVGHVMDLLSSQPAPMLKTFKFRARDGLPMGPISAPIFQGQAPLLRDVMVDYCDRSWSSCIFGGLRSLNMTGTRLQDLLPALRCMPALELLVLDSTKCNERMLFDKVPLPQLKSIHLCATSLRTAVPVFAHLALPVDVKISSPFNTRAQNLL
;
A
#
# COMPACT_ATOMS: atom_id res chain seq x y z
N THR A 1 29.19 -0.88 -27.83
CA THR A 1 28.59 -2.12 -28.36
C THR A 1 28.62 -3.19 -27.28
N LEU A 2 27.48 -3.49 -26.66
CA LEU A 2 27.33 -4.53 -25.62
C LEU A 2 27.08 -5.91 -26.29
N THR A 3 28.06 -6.44 -27.03
CA THR A 3 27.88 -7.66 -27.86
C THR A 3 28.58 -8.91 -27.32
N HIS A 4 28.90 -9.00 -26.03
CA HIS A 4 29.61 -10.16 -25.47
C HIS A 4 29.08 -10.62 -24.11
N VAL A 5 27.77 -10.82 -23.99
CA VAL A 5 27.28 -11.76 -22.96
C VAL A 5 27.47 -13.16 -23.56
N CYS A 6 28.47 -13.92 -23.10
CA CYS A 6 28.78 -15.23 -23.66
C CYS A 6 27.55 -16.16 -23.60
N ARG A 7 27.47 -17.15 -24.50
CA ARG A 7 26.32 -18.09 -24.60
C ARG A 7 25.94 -18.68 -23.23
N HIS A 8 26.94 -18.91 -22.37
CA HIS A 8 26.75 -19.38 -21.00
C HIS A 8 25.91 -18.40 -20.15
N TRP A 9 26.29 -17.13 -20.06
CA TRP A 9 25.52 -16.13 -19.30
C TRP A 9 24.12 -15.91 -19.86
N ARG A 10 23.95 -16.03 -21.18
CA ARG A 10 22.62 -16.02 -21.80
C ARG A 10 21.77 -17.20 -21.32
N ASN A 11 22.32 -18.42 -21.33
CA ASN A 11 21.59 -19.60 -20.86
C ASN A 11 21.25 -19.49 -19.36
N VAL A 12 22.20 -19.06 -18.53
CA VAL A 12 21.97 -18.80 -17.10
C VAL A 12 20.86 -17.77 -16.91
N ALA A 13 20.86 -16.68 -17.70
CA ALA A 13 19.82 -15.67 -17.62
C ALA A 13 18.44 -16.20 -18.03
N LEU A 14 18.36 -17.10 -19.03
CA LEU A 14 17.11 -17.71 -19.48
C LEU A 14 16.54 -18.75 -18.50
N GLU A 15 17.42 -19.49 -17.81
CA GLU A 15 17.01 -20.53 -16.86
C GLU A 15 16.64 -19.97 -15.49
N CYS A 16 17.25 -18.84 -15.09
CA CYS A 16 17.05 -18.24 -13.78
C CYS A 16 15.79 -17.36 -13.73
N SER A 17 14.67 -17.94 -13.32
CA SER A 17 13.36 -17.26 -13.24
C SER A 17 13.35 -16.04 -12.30
N THR A 18 14.20 -16.04 -11.27
CA THR A 18 14.31 -14.92 -10.31
C THR A 18 14.81 -13.63 -10.94
N LEU A 19 15.52 -13.69 -12.07
CA LEU A 19 15.96 -12.49 -12.80
C LEU A 19 14.79 -11.77 -13.49
N TRP A 20 13.71 -12.48 -13.77
CA TRP A 20 12.55 -11.96 -14.51
C TRP A 20 11.38 -11.58 -13.61
N ARG A 21 11.51 -11.75 -12.29
CA ARG A 21 10.43 -11.51 -11.32
C ARG A 21 10.10 -10.04 -11.06
N TYR A 22 11.01 -9.13 -11.39
CA TYR A 22 10.88 -7.69 -11.17
C TYR A 22 10.27 -7.02 -12.40
N ILE A 23 9.00 -6.63 -12.30
CA ILE A 23 8.22 -6.08 -13.41
C ILE A 23 8.04 -4.58 -13.20
N SER A 24 8.58 -3.79 -14.14
CA SER A 24 8.46 -2.32 -14.13
C SER A 24 8.43 -1.71 -15.54
N THR A 25 8.01 -2.50 -16.54
CA THR A 25 8.11 -2.14 -17.96
C THR A 25 6.75 -1.71 -18.53
N PRO A 26 6.68 -0.63 -19.33
CA PRO A 26 5.45 -0.23 -20.04
C PRO A 26 5.27 -1.02 -21.34
N SER A 27 6.28 -1.79 -21.74
CA SER A 27 6.27 -2.47 -23.02
C SER A 27 5.59 -3.82 -22.87
N ALA A 28 4.46 -4.00 -23.54
CA ALA A 28 3.72 -5.27 -23.57
C ALA A 28 4.62 -6.45 -23.97
N PHE A 29 5.51 -6.26 -24.96
CA PHE A 29 6.47 -7.29 -25.38
C PHE A 29 7.40 -7.72 -24.25
N TRP A 30 8.00 -6.76 -23.54
CA TRP A 30 8.90 -7.07 -22.42
C TRP A 30 8.13 -7.64 -21.23
N LEU A 31 6.90 -7.18 -21.00
CA LEU A 31 6.03 -7.69 -19.97
C LEU A 31 5.73 -9.17 -20.19
N ASP A 32 5.30 -9.55 -21.41
CA ASP A 32 5.07 -10.95 -21.78
C ASP A 32 6.30 -11.81 -21.51
N LEU A 33 7.45 -11.33 -21.97
CA LEU A 33 8.70 -12.04 -21.81
C LEU A 33 9.11 -12.23 -20.35
N MET A 34 8.86 -11.23 -19.51
CA MET A 34 9.12 -11.27 -18.06
C MET A 34 8.14 -12.21 -17.35
N LEU A 35 6.85 -12.16 -17.69
CA LEU A 35 5.81 -13.03 -17.13
C LEU A 35 6.07 -14.50 -17.49
N GLU A 36 6.43 -14.77 -18.74
CA GLU A 36 6.77 -16.10 -19.24
C GLU A 36 8.02 -16.65 -18.50
N ARG A 37 9.09 -15.86 -18.42
CA ARG A 37 10.36 -16.33 -17.86
C ARG A 37 10.42 -16.36 -16.35
N SER A 38 9.57 -15.58 -15.68
CA SER A 38 9.47 -15.63 -14.22
C SER A 38 8.81 -16.91 -13.71
N LYS A 39 8.12 -17.69 -14.57
CA LYS A 39 7.46 -18.96 -14.18
C LYS A 39 6.63 -18.75 -12.90
N GLU A 40 6.61 -19.70 -11.97
CA GLU A 40 5.89 -19.55 -10.68
C GLU A 40 6.64 -18.75 -9.61
N THR A 41 7.66 -17.98 -10.00
CA THR A 41 8.41 -17.16 -9.02
C THR A 41 7.52 -16.01 -8.52
N PRO A 42 7.51 -15.71 -7.21
CA PRO A 42 6.69 -14.62 -6.72
C PRO A 42 7.09 -13.29 -7.35
N LEU A 43 6.15 -12.46 -7.77
CA LEU A 43 6.44 -11.26 -8.56
C LEU A 43 6.64 -10.02 -7.69
N VAL A 44 7.49 -9.12 -8.16
CA VAL A 44 7.66 -7.77 -7.62
C VAL A 44 7.29 -6.79 -8.72
N VAL A 45 6.17 -6.10 -8.56
CA VAL A 45 5.58 -5.23 -9.57
C VAL A 45 5.68 -3.78 -9.12
N THR A 46 6.22 -2.90 -9.97
CA THR A 46 6.40 -1.47 -9.66
C THR A 46 6.13 -0.59 -10.88
N TYR A 47 5.06 0.21 -10.81
CA TYR A 47 4.66 1.18 -11.84
C TYR A 47 4.46 2.58 -11.24
N THR A 48 5.55 3.30 -10.97
CA THR A 48 5.52 4.58 -10.20
C THR A 48 5.84 5.84 -11.01
N ILE A 49 6.28 5.69 -12.26
CA ILE A 49 6.63 6.76 -13.20
C ILE A 49 5.37 7.11 -14.02
N PRO A 50 5.21 8.31 -14.59
CA PRO A 50 4.14 8.58 -15.55
C PRO A 50 4.24 7.61 -16.72
N MET A 51 3.44 6.55 -16.69
CA MET A 51 3.39 5.49 -17.69
C MET A 51 1.91 5.24 -17.98
N PRO A 52 1.50 5.10 -19.24
CA PRO A 52 0.16 4.66 -19.57
C PRO A 52 -0.01 3.25 -18.99
N LEU A 53 -0.82 3.14 -17.93
CA LEU A 53 -0.89 1.94 -17.09
C LEU A 53 -1.86 0.91 -17.62
N ASP A 54 -2.86 1.32 -18.40
CA ASP A 54 -4.14 0.60 -18.48
C ASP A 54 -3.96 -0.85 -18.97
N ASP A 55 -3.38 -1.07 -20.16
CA ASP A 55 -3.27 -2.43 -20.72
C ASP A 55 -2.24 -3.33 -19.99
N CYS A 56 -1.13 -2.75 -19.50
CA CYS A 56 -0.07 -3.52 -18.84
C CYS A 56 -0.45 -3.89 -17.41
N LEU A 57 -1.15 -2.99 -16.70
CA LEU A 57 -1.58 -3.23 -15.32
C LEU A 57 -2.61 -4.35 -15.27
N GLU A 58 -3.64 -4.31 -16.13
CA GLU A 58 -4.64 -5.37 -16.21
C GLU A 58 -3.98 -6.74 -16.43
N LYS A 59 -3.07 -6.81 -17.41
CA LYS A 59 -2.33 -8.03 -17.71
C LYS A 59 -1.47 -8.54 -16.55
N VAL A 60 -0.81 -7.65 -15.82
CA VAL A 60 -0.04 -8.03 -14.63
C VAL A 60 -0.93 -8.51 -13.50
N LEU A 61 -2.08 -7.86 -13.28
CA LEU A 61 -3.04 -8.24 -12.24
C LEU A 61 -3.72 -9.59 -12.51
N LEU A 62 -3.69 -10.10 -13.74
CA LEU A 62 -4.05 -11.51 -13.99
C LEU A 62 -3.16 -12.50 -13.24
N HIS A 63 -1.95 -12.09 -12.83
CA HIS A 63 -1.01 -12.88 -12.04
C HIS A 63 -1.02 -12.56 -10.53
N LEU A 64 -2.05 -11.84 -10.05
CA LEU A 64 -2.18 -11.42 -8.64
C LEU A 64 -1.93 -12.54 -7.61
N PRO A 65 -2.33 -13.81 -7.86
CA PRO A 65 -2.08 -14.88 -6.89
C PRO A 65 -0.62 -15.07 -6.50
N ARG A 66 0.31 -14.77 -7.39
CA ARG A 66 1.76 -14.90 -7.15
C ARG A 66 2.48 -13.57 -6.96
N ILE A 67 1.77 -12.44 -6.92
CA ILE A 67 2.41 -11.15 -6.66
C ILE A 67 2.74 -11.07 -5.15
N GLU A 68 4.02 -10.83 -4.86
CA GLU A 68 4.52 -10.64 -3.49
C GLU A 68 4.55 -9.15 -3.10
N TYR A 69 4.88 -8.29 -4.06
CA TYR A 69 4.97 -6.84 -3.88
C TYR A 69 4.27 -6.16 -5.06
N LEU A 70 3.29 -5.31 -4.76
CA LEU A 70 2.54 -4.54 -5.75
C LEU A 70 2.62 -3.06 -5.41
N GLU A 71 3.24 -2.28 -6.28
CA GLU A 71 3.27 -0.83 -6.17
C GLU A 71 2.90 -0.19 -7.51
N PHE A 72 1.95 0.73 -7.49
CA PHE A 72 1.66 1.54 -8.66
C PHE A 72 1.08 2.91 -8.30
N ALA A 73 1.26 3.87 -9.19
CA ALA A 73 0.71 5.22 -9.08
C ALA A 73 -0.24 5.46 -10.25
N SER A 74 -1.50 5.84 -9.97
CA SER A 74 -2.45 6.29 -10.99
C SER A 74 -2.28 7.78 -11.25
N TRP A 75 -2.12 8.12 -12.53
CA TRP A 75 -2.03 9.50 -13.04
C TRP A 75 -3.22 9.89 -13.91
N SER A 76 -4.06 8.93 -14.29
CA SER A 76 -5.16 9.13 -15.24
C SER A 76 -6.21 8.01 -15.22
N CYS A 77 -5.99 6.91 -14.48
CA CYS A 77 -6.89 5.76 -14.56
C CYS A 77 -8.04 5.91 -13.55
N ASP A 78 -9.23 5.49 -13.98
CA ASP A 78 -10.40 5.34 -13.12
C ASP A 78 -10.02 4.43 -11.94
N VAL A 79 -9.96 5.02 -10.75
CA VAL A 79 -9.60 4.30 -9.53
C VAL A 79 -10.61 3.18 -9.26
N GLY A 80 -11.87 3.34 -9.66
CA GLY A 80 -12.88 2.29 -9.60
C GLY A 80 -12.46 1.07 -10.41
N HIS A 81 -12.05 1.27 -11.66
CA HIS A 81 -11.58 0.18 -12.52
C HIS A 81 -10.38 -0.57 -11.94
N VAL A 82 -9.40 0.14 -11.37
CA VAL A 82 -8.27 -0.50 -10.67
C VAL A 82 -8.75 -1.35 -9.51
N MET A 83 -9.68 -0.85 -8.70
CA MET A 83 -10.20 -1.59 -7.55
C MET A 83 -11.01 -2.81 -7.99
N ASP A 84 -11.70 -2.73 -9.12
CA ASP A 84 -12.38 -3.88 -9.73
C ASP A 84 -11.37 -4.94 -10.19
N LEU A 85 -10.26 -4.53 -10.82
CA LEU A 85 -9.16 -5.43 -11.18
C LEU A 85 -8.53 -6.09 -9.95
N LEU A 86 -8.28 -5.33 -8.87
CA LEU A 86 -7.76 -5.87 -7.60
C LEU A 86 -8.76 -6.81 -6.91
N SER A 87 -10.06 -6.68 -7.21
CA SER A 87 -11.11 -7.55 -6.67
C SER A 87 -11.32 -8.83 -7.49
N SER A 88 -10.66 -8.94 -8.65
CA SER A 88 -10.84 -10.08 -9.57
C SER A 88 -10.30 -11.41 -9.04
N GLN A 89 -9.26 -11.40 -8.20
CA GLN A 89 -8.54 -12.59 -7.75
C GLN A 89 -8.04 -12.46 -6.31
N PRO A 90 -7.74 -13.56 -5.60
CA PRO A 90 -7.07 -13.51 -4.31
C PRO A 90 -5.58 -13.16 -4.45
N ALA A 91 -4.98 -12.67 -3.37
CA ALA A 91 -3.56 -12.29 -3.30
C ALA A 91 -2.83 -13.03 -2.15
N PRO A 92 -2.73 -14.38 -2.20
CA PRO A 92 -2.19 -15.20 -1.12
C PRO A 92 -0.71 -14.95 -0.83
N MET A 93 0.07 -14.49 -1.82
CA MET A 93 1.50 -14.21 -1.66
C MET A 93 1.82 -12.75 -1.33
N LEU A 94 0.83 -11.86 -1.40
CA LEU A 94 1.05 -10.42 -1.31
C LEU A 94 1.44 -10.01 0.11
N LYS A 95 2.61 -9.38 0.23
CA LYS A 95 3.16 -8.87 1.50
C LYS A 95 3.07 -7.36 1.58
N THR A 96 3.25 -6.69 0.44
CA THR A 96 3.26 -5.22 0.37
C THR A 96 2.37 -4.74 -0.76
N PHE A 97 1.47 -3.82 -0.44
CA PHE A 97 0.60 -3.14 -1.39
C PHE A 97 0.77 -1.63 -1.28
N LYS A 98 1.08 -0.96 -2.39
CA LYS A 98 1.23 0.48 -2.44
C LYS A 98 0.46 1.06 -3.62
N PHE A 99 -0.43 2.00 -3.33
CA PHE A 99 -1.24 2.69 -4.32
C PHE A 99 -1.20 4.20 -4.10
N ARG A 100 -0.82 4.96 -5.14
CA ARG A 100 -0.82 6.42 -5.10
C ARG A 100 -1.77 6.98 -6.15
N ALA A 101 -2.76 7.78 -5.72
CA ALA A 101 -3.67 8.48 -6.61
C ALA A 101 -3.33 9.99 -6.62
N ARG A 102 -3.08 10.57 -7.79
CA ARG A 102 -2.68 11.98 -7.89
C ARG A 102 -3.84 12.98 -7.88
N ASP A 103 -5.03 12.58 -8.33
CA ASP A 103 -6.02 13.57 -8.78
C ASP A 103 -7.02 14.04 -7.72
N GLY A 104 -6.89 13.59 -6.46
CA GLY A 104 -7.77 14.03 -5.36
C GLY A 104 -9.27 13.80 -5.60
N LEU A 105 -9.61 13.06 -6.66
CA LEU A 105 -10.98 12.71 -6.99
C LEU A 105 -11.46 11.68 -5.97
N PRO A 106 -12.61 11.93 -5.33
CA PRO A 106 -13.13 11.03 -4.32
C PRO A 106 -13.38 9.67 -4.96
N MET A 107 -12.79 8.62 -4.40
CA MET A 107 -13.10 7.25 -4.82
C MET A 107 -14.59 6.98 -4.64
N GLY A 108 -15.21 6.37 -5.66
CA GLY A 108 -16.51 5.73 -5.50
C GLY A 108 -16.46 4.62 -4.44
N PRO A 109 -17.62 4.19 -3.92
CA PRO A 109 -17.67 3.04 -3.04
C PRO A 109 -17.09 1.82 -3.76
N ILE A 110 -16.11 1.17 -3.14
CA ILE A 110 -15.55 -0.09 -3.65
C ILE A 110 -16.62 -1.16 -3.47
N SER A 111 -17.09 -1.74 -4.58
CA SER A 111 -18.23 -2.67 -4.64
C SER A 111 -17.94 -4.05 -4.04
N ALA A 112 -16.66 -4.44 -3.97
CA ALA A 112 -16.22 -5.75 -3.51
C ALA A 112 -14.93 -5.67 -2.67
N PRO A 113 -14.70 -6.57 -1.71
CA PRO A 113 -13.44 -6.59 -0.99
C PRO A 113 -12.29 -6.86 -1.96
N ILE A 114 -11.29 -5.96 -1.97
CA ILE A 114 -10.06 -6.17 -2.74
C ILE A 114 -9.42 -7.52 -2.38
N PHE A 115 -8.74 -8.12 -3.34
CA PHE A 115 -8.12 -9.44 -3.21
C PHE A 115 -9.12 -10.55 -2.87
N GLN A 116 -10.40 -10.41 -3.23
CA GLN A 116 -11.49 -11.29 -2.81
C GLN A 116 -11.54 -11.53 -1.28
N GLY A 117 -11.02 -10.59 -0.50
CA GLY A 117 -10.89 -10.76 0.95
C GLY A 117 -9.80 -11.75 1.39
N GLN A 118 -8.84 -12.10 0.53
CA GLN A 118 -7.77 -13.07 0.80
C GLN A 118 -6.38 -12.49 0.52
N ALA A 119 -5.74 -11.96 1.55
CA ALA A 119 -4.34 -11.53 1.53
C ALA A 119 -3.64 -11.85 2.88
N PRO A 120 -3.50 -13.13 3.26
CA PRO A 120 -3.04 -13.55 4.60
C PRO A 120 -1.61 -13.12 4.94
N LEU A 121 -0.76 -12.92 3.93
CA LEU A 121 0.62 -12.50 4.10
C LEU A 121 0.80 -10.97 4.08
N LEU A 122 -0.27 -10.20 3.90
CA LEU A 122 -0.18 -8.74 3.79
C LEU A 122 0.29 -8.14 5.12
N ARG A 123 1.36 -7.35 5.06
CA ARG A 123 2.00 -6.70 6.22
C ARG A 123 2.14 -5.20 6.06
N ASP A 124 2.34 -4.72 4.84
CA ASP A 124 2.64 -3.32 4.56
C ASP A 124 1.65 -2.75 3.53
N VAL A 125 0.98 -1.67 3.91
CA VAL A 125 0.04 -0.96 3.05
C VAL A 125 0.39 0.52 3.01
N MET A 126 0.50 1.08 1.80
CA MET A 126 0.59 2.53 1.58
C MET A 126 -0.47 2.95 0.58
N VAL A 127 -1.37 3.84 0.97
CA VAL A 127 -2.51 4.22 0.12
C VAL A 127 -2.78 5.72 0.23
N ASP A 128 -2.84 6.40 -0.91
CA ASP A 128 -3.26 7.80 -0.97
C ASP A 128 -4.77 7.92 -1.25
N TYR A 129 -5.45 8.85 -0.57
CA TYR A 129 -6.81 9.31 -0.85
C TYR A 129 -7.88 8.21 -1.01
N CYS A 130 -7.82 7.14 -0.21
CA CYS A 130 -8.84 6.08 -0.25
C CYS A 130 -9.91 6.25 0.83
N ASP A 131 -11.15 6.44 0.37
CA ASP A 131 -12.20 7.00 1.22
C ASP A 131 -13.27 6.01 1.73
N ARG A 132 -13.26 4.69 1.46
CA ARG A 132 -14.47 3.91 1.84
C ARG A 132 -14.52 2.38 2.01
N SER A 133 -13.44 1.59 2.10
CA SER A 133 -13.64 0.11 2.30
C SER A 133 -12.53 -0.67 3.03
N TRP A 134 -11.76 -0.02 3.92
CA TRP A 134 -10.67 -0.68 4.64
C TRP A 134 -11.11 -1.46 5.91
N SER A 135 -12.41 -1.63 6.13
CA SER A 135 -12.96 -2.44 7.24
C SER A 135 -12.91 -3.96 6.98
N SER A 136 -12.28 -4.39 5.88
CA SER A 136 -12.16 -5.81 5.53
C SER A 136 -11.17 -6.55 6.45
N CYS A 137 -11.45 -7.84 6.72
CA CYS A 137 -10.64 -8.69 7.59
C CYS A 137 -9.22 -8.98 7.05
N ILE A 138 -8.93 -8.63 5.78
CA ILE A 138 -7.61 -8.80 5.17
C ILE A 138 -6.50 -8.05 5.88
N PHE A 139 -6.83 -7.06 6.71
CA PHE A 139 -5.85 -6.24 7.43
C PHE A 139 -5.52 -6.75 8.84
N GLY A 140 -6.07 -7.90 9.26
CA GLY A 140 -5.82 -8.46 10.59
C GLY A 140 -4.34 -8.71 10.91
N GLY A 141 -3.54 -9.03 9.88
CA GLY A 141 -2.09 -9.24 10.00
C GLY A 141 -1.23 -8.03 9.66
N LEU A 142 -1.83 -6.85 9.42
CA LEU A 142 -1.11 -5.67 8.97
C LEU A 142 -0.17 -5.13 10.07
N ARG A 143 1.06 -4.79 9.69
CA ARG A 143 2.11 -4.27 10.58
C ARG A 143 2.44 -2.81 10.31
N SER A 144 2.32 -2.38 9.06
CA SER A 144 2.61 -1.02 8.63
C SER A 144 1.46 -0.48 7.80
N LEU A 145 0.94 0.68 8.21
CA LEU A 145 -0.06 1.42 7.48
C LEU A 145 0.44 2.84 7.24
N ASN A 146 0.48 3.25 5.97
CA ASN A 146 0.74 4.62 5.56
C ASN A 146 -0.45 5.14 4.76
N MET A 147 -1.07 6.22 5.24
CA MET A 147 -2.20 6.85 4.58
C MET A 147 -2.01 8.35 4.42
N THR A 148 -2.27 8.83 3.21
CA THR A 148 -2.26 10.25 2.88
C THR A 148 -3.68 10.74 2.58
N GLY A 149 -4.06 11.88 3.14
CA GLY A 149 -5.29 12.60 2.75
C GLY A 149 -6.61 11.98 3.22
N THR A 150 -6.58 11.03 4.16
CA THR A 150 -7.77 10.37 4.70
C THR A 150 -8.46 11.20 5.81
N ARG A 151 -9.75 10.95 6.05
CA ARG A 151 -10.48 11.48 7.21
C ARG A 151 -10.36 10.49 8.36
N LEU A 152 -10.03 10.98 9.55
CA LEU A 152 -9.86 10.13 10.74
C LEU A 152 -11.07 9.23 10.99
N GLN A 153 -12.28 9.78 10.86
CA GLN A 153 -13.55 9.07 11.05
C GLN A 153 -13.72 7.83 10.15
N ASP A 154 -13.19 7.87 8.93
CA ASP A 154 -13.29 6.77 7.97
C ASP A 154 -12.20 5.72 8.24
N LEU A 155 -11.10 6.14 8.87
CA LEU A 155 -9.98 5.28 9.26
C LEU A 155 -10.23 4.51 10.57
N LEU A 156 -10.93 5.07 11.55
CA LEU A 156 -11.12 4.45 12.87
C LEU A 156 -11.70 3.02 12.81
N PRO A 157 -12.74 2.72 12.00
CA PRO A 157 -13.25 1.35 11.86
C PRO A 157 -12.21 0.38 11.30
N ALA A 158 -11.37 0.83 10.36
CA ALA A 158 -10.32 0.00 9.77
C ALA A 158 -9.21 -0.32 10.78
N LEU A 159 -8.79 0.65 11.59
CA LEU A 159 -7.78 0.45 12.63
C LEU A 159 -8.20 -0.60 13.67
N ARG A 160 -9.50 -0.72 13.97
CA ARG A 160 -10.02 -1.78 14.86
C ARG A 160 -9.77 -3.18 14.31
N CYS A 161 -9.66 -3.33 12.99
CA CYS A 161 -9.37 -4.59 12.31
C CYS A 161 -7.85 -4.86 12.18
N MET A 162 -6.98 -4.02 12.77
CA MET A 162 -5.52 -4.10 12.63
C MET A 162 -4.82 -4.22 14.00
N PRO A 163 -5.11 -5.24 14.83
CA PRO A 163 -4.56 -5.34 16.18
C PRO A 163 -3.04 -5.58 16.21
N ALA A 164 -2.45 -6.06 15.11
CA ALA A 164 -1.02 -6.33 14.97
C ALA A 164 -0.20 -5.14 14.44
N LEU A 165 -0.82 -3.95 14.30
CA LEU A 165 -0.17 -2.79 13.70
C LEU A 165 1.00 -2.29 14.56
N GLU A 166 2.18 -2.18 13.96
CA GLU A 166 3.42 -1.73 14.60
C GLU A 166 3.80 -0.29 14.19
N LEU A 167 3.45 0.11 12.96
CA LEU A 167 3.78 1.41 12.38
C LEU A 167 2.53 2.05 11.77
N LEU A 168 2.21 3.27 12.19
CA LEU A 168 1.15 4.09 11.64
C LEU A 168 1.70 5.42 11.13
N VAL A 169 1.60 5.67 9.83
CA VAL A 169 1.97 6.93 9.19
C VAL A 169 0.71 7.59 8.63
N LEU A 170 0.47 8.82 9.06
CA LEU A 170 -0.69 9.61 8.70
C LEU A 170 -0.21 10.95 8.15
N ASP A 171 -0.42 11.17 6.86
CA ASP A 171 -0.10 12.41 6.19
C ASP A 171 -1.39 13.16 5.79
N SER A 172 -1.44 14.46 6.06
CA SER A 172 -2.52 15.34 5.59
C SER A 172 -3.92 14.90 6.04
N THR A 173 -4.02 14.27 7.22
CA THR A 173 -5.29 13.74 7.75
C THR A 173 -6.24 14.82 8.21
N LYS A 174 -7.51 14.68 7.82
CA LYS A 174 -8.60 15.61 8.20
C LYS A 174 -9.38 15.06 9.39
N CYS A 175 -9.78 15.93 10.32
CA CYS A 175 -10.59 15.55 11.49
C CYS A 175 -11.66 16.60 11.78
N ASN A 176 -12.85 16.15 12.20
CA ASN A 176 -13.92 17.00 12.70
C ASN A 176 -13.91 16.98 14.24
N GLU A 177 -13.88 18.15 14.88
CA GLU A 177 -13.68 18.31 16.34
C GLU A 177 -14.86 17.82 17.22
N ARG A 178 -15.98 17.38 16.63
CA ARG A 178 -17.28 17.20 17.33
C ARG A 178 -17.60 15.77 17.81
N MET A 179 -16.64 14.85 17.88
CA MET A 179 -16.94 13.42 18.07
C MET A 179 -16.72 12.93 19.51
N LEU A 180 -17.63 12.06 19.97
CA LEU A 180 -17.54 11.32 21.24
C LEU A 180 -16.48 10.22 21.12
N PHE A 181 -15.63 10.10 22.14
CA PHE A 181 -14.35 9.38 22.07
C PHE A 181 -14.48 7.87 22.27
N ASP A 182 -14.79 7.15 21.20
CA ASP A 182 -14.48 5.74 21.11
C ASP A 182 -12.97 5.59 20.82
N LYS A 183 -12.22 5.09 21.81
CA LYS A 183 -10.79 4.82 21.64
C LYS A 183 -10.56 3.50 20.90
N VAL A 184 -9.74 3.55 19.85
CA VAL A 184 -9.29 2.36 19.12
C VAL A 184 -7.99 1.85 19.74
N PRO A 185 -7.97 0.63 20.31
CA PRO A 185 -6.75 0.07 20.87
C PRO A 185 -5.78 -0.39 19.79
N LEU A 186 -4.52 0.04 19.89
CA LEU A 186 -3.43 -0.37 19.00
C LEU A 186 -2.29 -0.98 19.83
N PRO A 187 -2.47 -2.18 20.40
CA PRO A 187 -1.63 -2.71 21.47
C PRO A 187 -0.19 -3.02 21.05
N GLN A 188 0.07 -3.25 19.76
CA GLN A 188 1.39 -3.57 19.21
C GLN A 188 2.09 -2.37 18.57
N LEU A 189 1.49 -1.17 18.65
CA LEU A 189 2.04 0.00 17.98
C LEU A 189 3.39 0.37 18.61
N LYS A 190 4.39 0.56 17.75
CA LYS A 190 5.75 0.96 18.13
C LYS A 190 6.04 2.39 17.72
N SER A 191 5.49 2.82 16.59
CA SER A 191 5.74 4.15 16.04
C SER A 191 4.49 4.74 15.39
N ILE A 192 4.26 6.03 15.65
CA ILE A 192 3.26 6.84 14.96
C ILE A 192 3.91 8.10 14.39
N HIS A 193 3.66 8.34 13.10
CA HIS A 193 4.19 9.47 12.36
C HIS A 193 3.03 10.30 11.85
N LEU A 194 2.89 11.52 12.33
CA LEU A 194 1.91 12.48 11.82
C LEU A 194 2.65 13.47 10.92
N CYS A 195 2.54 13.32 9.60
CA CYS A 195 3.17 14.17 8.59
C CYS A 195 2.22 15.30 8.17
N ALA A 196 2.76 16.49 7.91
CA ALA A 196 2.01 17.66 7.39
C ALA A 196 0.66 17.95 8.09
N THR A 197 0.55 17.66 9.39
CA THR A 197 -0.68 17.77 10.17
C THR A 197 -0.57 18.94 11.14
N SER A 198 -1.67 19.67 11.33
CA SER A 198 -1.74 20.75 12.31
C SER A 198 -1.90 20.20 13.74
N LEU A 199 -1.57 20.98 14.77
CA LEU A 199 -1.88 20.58 16.16
C LEU A 199 -3.39 20.35 16.38
N ARG A 200 -4.24 21.12 15.70
CA ARG A 200 -5.71 20.95 15.74
C ARG A 200 -6.17 19.58 15.25
N THR A 201 -5.44 18.96 14.31
CA THR A 201 -5.76 17.62 13.80
C THR A 201 -5.03 16.52 14.57
N ALA A 202 -3.84 16.79 15.10
CA ALA A 202 -3.08 15.82 15.88
C ALA A 202 -3.76 15.45 17.21
N VAL A 203 -4.29 16.44 17.95
CA VAL A 203 -4.93 16.20 19.26
C VAL A 203 -6.11 15.23 19.16
N PRO A 204 -7.08 15.42 18.24
CA PRO A 204 -8.15 14.45 18.03
C PRO A 204 -7.65 13.05 17.66
N VAL A 205 -6.61 12.93 16.82
CA VAL A 205 -6.03 11.63 16.46
C VAL A 205 -5.59 10.89 17.72
N PHE A 206 -4.80 11.52 18.59
CA PHE A 206 -4.38 10.89 19.84
C PHE A 206 -5.52 10.65 20.83
N ALA A 207 -6.56 11.49 20.84
CA ALA A 207 -7.73 11.29 21.69
C ALA A 207 -8.54 10.05 21.31
N HIS A 208 -8.54 9.66 20.02
CA HIS A 208 -9.23 8.50 19.49
C HIS A 208 -8.39 7.21 19.48
N LEU A 209 -7.10 7.25 19.81
CA LEU A 209 -6.23 6.08 19.84
C LEU A 209 -5.85 5.71 21.27
N ALA A 210 -5.92 4.42 21.63
CA ALA A 210 -5.32 3.91 22.85
C ALA A 210 -3.95 3.31 22.52
N LEU A 211 -2.90 4.05 22.91
CA LEU A 211 -1.51 3.76 22.56
C LEU A 211 -0.77 3.06 23.72
N PRO A 212 0.17 2.15 23.42
CA PRO A 212 1.14 1.65 24.39
C PRO A 212 2.03 2.76 24.97
N VAL A 213 2.61 2.51 26.14
CA VAL A 213 3.44 3.49 26.87
C VAL A 213 4.71 3.86 26.09
N ASP A 214 5.26 2.92 25.31
CA ASP A 214 6.57 3.07 24.66
C ASP A 214 6.49 3.50 23.19
N VAL A 215 5.33 4.02 22.75
CA VAL A 215 5.14 4.44 21.35
C VAL A 215 6.02 5.63 21.01
N LYS A 216 6.83 5.49 19.96
CA LYS A 216 7.59 6.60 19.38
C LYS A 216 6.67 7.50 18.58
N ILE A 217 6.51 8.73 19.04
CA ILE A 217 5.71 9.75 18.35
C ILE A 217 6.65 10.67 17.58
N SER A 218 6.46 10.73 16.25
CA SER A 218 7.11 11.74 15.43
C SER A 218 6.05 12.62 14.77
N SER A 219 6.37 13.91 14.69
CA SER A 219 5.54 14.94 14.09
C SER A 219 6.48 16.02 13.55
N PRO A 220 6.13 16.78 12.50
CA PRO A 220 6.95 17.90 12.03
C PRO A 220 7.20 18.96 13.12
N PHE A 221 6.46 18.94 14.23
CA PHE A 221 6.70 19.80 15.40
C PHE A 221 7.79 19.25 16.35
N ASN A 222 8.22 18.00 16.20
CA ASN A 222 9.15 17.32 17.11
C ASN A 222 10.64 17.54 16.76
N THR A 223 10.96 18.27 15.69
CA THR A 223 12.35 18.64 15.34
C THR A 223 12.95 19.75 16.21
N ARG A 224 12.24 20.25 17.23
CA ARG A 224 12.76 21.23 18.19
C ARG A 224 12.90 20.75 19.64
N ALA A 225 12.50 19.53 19.98
CA ALA A 225 12.50 19.07 21.38
C ALA A 225 13.67 18.14 21.76
N GLN A 226 14.65 17.89 20.87
CA GLN A 226 15.86 17.11 21.21
C GLN A 226 17.11 17.96 21.45
N ASN A 227 16.98 19.29 21.59
CA ASN A 227 18.14 20.17 21.81
C ASN A 227 18.01 21.18 22.96
N LEU A 228 17.01 21.08 23.85
CA LEU A 228 16.98 21.87 25.09
C LEU A 228 16.21 21.13 26.19
N LEU A 229 16.97 20.35 26.97
CA LEU A 229 16.93 20.10 28.42
C LEU A 229 17.41 18.68 28.74
#